data_AF-A0AAD9RED1-F1
#
_entry.id   AF-A0AAD9RED1-F1
#
_cell.length_a   1.000
_cell.length_b   1.000
_cell.length_c   1.000
_cell.angle_alpha   90.00
_cell.angle_beta   90.00
_cell.angle_gamma   90.00
#
_symmetry.space_group_name_H-M   'P 1'
#
loop_
_entity.id
_entity.type
_entity.pdbx_description
1 polymer ?
#
loop_
_entity_poly.entity_id
_entity_poly.type
_entity_poly.pdbx_seq_one_letter_code
_entity_poly.pdbx_strand_id
1 'polypeptide(L)'
;MSTSNKGKIIIEASQETPQSLEVPSTAGSSSSEARTTRSRSPTQLPPELVLKVRTQLSRLNTIREIAESLPSLPQKTTIHDLNILGGHMEELHKAFQKKHSYMEVSWPTAFINHDYFANDVYQQETSVVMKAKLTISRLKSELTVITAPHASTLTNDDRSQARLPDISLPKFSGEYLKWPAFRDLFSSLILQSPRLTNIERLHYLRGCMEGKAAQVIASLPLTGDSLQPSWELLTSRFENRRLITQAHLDQLFKISTPTSKSADALNKIITTVAEATKALHTLGISENLGDCMLVHHVTRDLDKATMEAWETSLGASQEYPTYHQLENFLTARVRALERIETAVAPPAKPQPTSAKRPALAHHVSAQPSTSSSSTTFPSSSTISKRAISSEVAQLFDPLGFVSPVVIRAKMLLQELWLHKLNWDDPLPINITSKWLAIKEDLSGLAKLSIPRWLNTSRDSRVTIHGFSDASQFAMAAVIYITVHSPSTGVVTSLVCSKTKFAPLKRLTIPRLELTAALLLAKLTKYVQDTLKVEIEEIHLWTDSQVALTWIKTHASHWKDYVRNRVSQIQELTPTAHWKHVPGIGLSQTKYIEKLLDKHNMNDCNTVTTPIVPGEDKACEPTKDIAD
;
A
#
# COMPACT_ATOMS: atom_id res chain seq x y z
N MET A 1 64.82 -39.56 -28.48
CA MET A 1 63.89 -40.68 -28.75
C MET A 1 62.61 -40.44 -27.95
N SER A 2 61.47 -40.52 -28.65
CA SER A 2 60.03 -40.57 -28.25
C SER A 2 59.57 -39.95 -26.92
N THR A 3 58.76 -38.87 -26.90
CA THR A 3 57.33 -38.71 -27.27
C THR A 3 56.32 -39.44 -26.37
N SER A 4 55.50 -38.69 -25.62
CA SER A 4 54.02 -38.73 -25.58
C SER A 4 53.50 -37.90 -24.39
N ASN A 5 52.42 -37.14 -24.36
CA ASN A 5 51.64 -36.35 -25.32
C ASN A 5 50.68 -35.52 -24.41
N LYS A 6 50.68 -34.18 -24.49
CA LYS A 6 49.74 -33.30 -23.79
C LYS A 6 48.81 -32.68 -24.84
N GLY A 7 47.53 -33.05 -24.81
CA GLY A 7 46.49 -32.50 -25.67
C GLY A 7 46.08 -31.09 -25.25
N LYS A 8 46.25 -30.14 -26.16
CA LYS A 8 45.81 -28.74 -26.13
C LYS A 8 44.72 -28.61 -27.19
N ILE A 9 43.52 -28.12 -26.83
CA ILE A 9 42.46 -27.83 -27.81
C ILE A 9 42.36 -26.32 -27.96
N ILE A 10 42.48 -25.88 -29.21
CA ILE A 10 42.51 -24.50 -29.69
C ILE A 10 41.08 -24.06 -30.05
N ILE A 11 40.77 -22.79 -29.79
CA ILE A 11 39.59 -22.08 -30.25
C ILE A 11 39.98 -21.30 -31.50
N GLU A 12 39.24 -21.41 -32.60
CA GLU A 12 38.90 -20.27 -33.46
C GLU A 12 37.72 -20.55 -34.41
N ALA A 13 37.03 -19.47 -34.77
CA ALA A 13 35.69 -19.39 -35.32
C ALA A 13 35.62 -19.52 -36.85
N SER A 14 34.43 -19.81 -37.40
CA SER A 14 33.96 -19.26 -38.68
C SER A 14 32.45 -19.44 -38.89
N GLN A 15 31.86 -18.44 -39.55
CA GLN A 15 30.45 -18.28 -39.93
C GLN A 15 30.05 -19.20 -41.09
N GLU A 16 28.77 -19.58 -41.19
CA GLU A 16 27.98 -19.58 -42.44
C GLU A 16 26.50 -19.99 -42.20
N THR A 17 25.61 -19.47 -43.05
CA THR A 17 24.16 -19.77 -43.19
C THR A 17 23.87 -19.96 -44.69
N PRO A 18 22.65 -20.35 -45.12
CA PRO A 18 21.94 -21.63 -44.94
C PRO A 18 21.44 -22.21 -46.30
N GLN A 19 21.00 -23.47 -46.38
CA GLN A 19 20.20 -23.94 -47.52
C GLN A 19 19.22 -25.07 -47.17
N SER A 20 18.19 -25.15 -48.02
CA SER A 20 16.81 -25.62 -47.85
C SER A 20 16.56 -27.09 -48.21
N LEU A 21 15.28 -27.50 -48.16
CA LEU A 21 14.59 -28.62 -48.85
C LEU A 21 14.61 -29.98 -48.11
N GLU A 22 13.57 -30.84 -48.04
CA GLU A 22 12.17 -30.89 -48.53
C GLU A 22 11.54 -32.25 -48.09
N VAL A 23 10.27 -32.50 -48.50
CA VAL A 23 9.63 -33.81 -48.82
C VAL A 23 8.84 -34.54 -47.68
N PRO A 24 7.74 -35.33 -47.92
CA PRO A 24 6.67 -35.38 -48.96
C PRO A 24 5.20 -35.49 -48.44
N SER A 25 4.27 -35.52 -49.41
CA SER A 25 2.80 -35.70 -49.39
C SER A 25 2.32 -37.16 -49.63
N THR A 26 1.01 -37.41 -49.41
CA THR A 26 0.02 -38.30 -50.15
C THR A 26 -1.20 -38.57 -49.23
N ALA A 27 -2.48 -38.78 -49.61
CA ALA A 27 -3.32 -38.63 -50.81
C ALA A 27 -4.80 -38.89 -50.41
N GLY A 28 -5.80 -38.45 -51.20
CA GLY A 28 -7.14 -39.05 -51.27
C GLY A 28 -8.36 -38.12 -51.17
N SER A 29 -9.08 -37.92 -52.27
CA SER A 29 -10.26 -37.05 -52.43
C SER A 29 -11.53 -37.82 -52.82
N SER A 30 -12.72 -37.37 -52.39
CA SER A 30 -13.98 -37.50 -53.14
C SER A 30 -15.02 -36.41 -52.79
N SER A 31 -15.37 -35.61 -53.81
CA SER A 31 -16.61 -34.86 -54.10
C SER A 31 -17.60 -34.45 -52.99
N SER A 32 -17.89 -33.14 -52.87
CA SER A 32 -19.19 -32.53 -53.24
C SER A 32 -19.22 -31.02 -52.94
N GLU A 33 -19.99 -30.28 -53.72
CA GLU A 33 -20.21 -28.83 -53.71
C GLU A 33 -20.63 -28.25 -52.34
N ALA A 34 -20.08 -27.10 -51.96
CA ALA A 34 -20.81 -26.02 -51.29
C ALA A 34 -19.92 -24.77 -51.12
N ARG A 35 -20.50 -23.60 -51.45
CA ARG A 35 -19.99 -22.23 -51.21
C ARG A 35 -19.17 -22.10 -49.92
N THR A 36 -17.93 -21.62 -50.05
CA THR A 36 -17.18 -21.04 -48.92
C THR A 36 -16.67 -19.64 -49.24
N THR A 37 -17.01 -18.77 -48.30
CA THR A 37 -16.56 -17.39 -48.13
C THR A 37 -15.03 -17.26 -48.21
N ARG A 38 -14.56 -16.13 -48.76
CA ARG A 38 -13.15 -15.74 -48.79
C ARG A 38 -12.52 -15.90 -47.40
N SER A 39 -11.69 -16.93 -47.23
CA SER A 39 -10.79 -17.08 -46.10
C SER A 39 -9.72 -15.97 -46.15
N ARG A 40 -9.75 -15.05 -45.18
CA ARG A 40 -8.64 -14.15 -44.89
C ARG A 40 -7.52 -14.99 -44.26
N SER A 41 -6.34 -14.96 -44.86
CA SER A 41 -5.10 -15.50 -44.30
C SER A 41 -4.90 -15.02 -42.84
N PRO A 42 -4.42 -15.89 -41.92
CA PRO A 42 -4.23 -15.52 -40.53
C PRO A 42 -3.17 -14.43 -40.45
N THR A 43 -3.53 -13.31 -39.83
CA THR A 43 -2.65 -12.17 -39.61
C THR A 43 -1.44 -12.67 -38.83
N GLN A 44 -0.23 -12.58 -39.39
CA GLN A 44 0.99 -13.04 -38.71
C GLN A 44 1.47 -11.99 -37.71
N LEU A 45 1.99 -12.46 -36.58
CA LEU A 45 2.54 -11.60 -35.53
C LEU A 45 3.76 -10.82 -36.05
N PRO A 46 3.96 -9.55 -35.64
CA PRO A 46 5.18 -8.82 -35.96
C PRO A 46 6.45 -9.59 -35.54
N PRO A 47 7.50 -9.64 -36.37
CA PRO A 47 8.69 -10.46 -36.14
C PRO A 47 9.42 -10.15 -34.81
N GLU A 48 9.36 -8.89 -34.36
CA GLU A 48 9.90 -8.48 -33.06
C GLU A 48 9.16 -9.12 -31.87
N LEU A 49 7.84 -9.28 -31.98
CA LEU A 49 7.02 -9.93 -30.94
C LEU A 49 7.19 -11.45 -30.99
N VAL A 50 7.36 -12.04 -32.18
CA VAL A 50 7.71 -13.48 -32.32
C VAL A 50 9.00 -13.80 -31.58
N LEU A 51 10.04 -12.99 -31.75
CA LEU A 51 11.32 -13.18 -31.06
C LEU A 51 11.17 -13.05 -29.54
N LYS A 52 10.36 -12.09 -29.06
CA LYS A 52 10.08 -11.92 -27.63
C LYS A 52 9.33 -13.11 -27.04
N VAL A 53 8.30 -13.61 -27.72
CA VAL A 53 7.58 -14.84 -27.31
C VAL A 53 8.51 -16.04 -27.28
N ARG A 54 9.30 -16.26 -28.34
CA ARG A 54 10.27 -17.36 -28.39
C ARG A 54 11.27 -17.31 -27.24
N THR A 55 11.75 -16.11 -26.91
CA THR A 55 12.65 -15.90 -25.77
C THR A 55 11.97 -16.24 -24.43
N GLN A 56 10.70 -15.88 -24.24
CA GLN A 56 9.96 -16.23 -23.03
C GLN A 56 9.70 -17.74 -22.92
N LEU A 57 9.29 -18.38 -24.02
CA LEU A 57 9.09 -19.83 -24.05
C LEU A 57 10.40 -20.60 -23.82
N SER A 58 11.51 -20.12 -24.37
CA SER A 58 12.84 -20.68 -24.11
C SER A 58 13.21 -20.59 -22.62
N ARG A 59 12.96 -19.45 -21.96
CA ARG A 59 13.19 -19.31 -20.51
C ARG A 59 12.31 -20.24 -19.69
N LEU A 60 11.03 -20.37 -20.04
CA LEU A 60 10.13 -21.33 -19.40
C LEU A 60 10.63 -22.76 -19.56
N ASN A 61 11.10 -23.14 -20.75
CA ASN A 61 11.65 -24.46 -20.99
C ASN A 61 12.92 -24.72 -20.17
N THR A 62 13.85 -23.76 -20.09
CA THR A 62 15.04 -23.88 -19.24
C THR A 62 14.69 -24.00 -17.76
N ILE A 63 13.70 -23.24 -17.28
CA ILE A 63 13.19 -23.36 -15.91
C ILE A 63 12.57 -24.74 -15.69
N ARG A 64 11.86 -25.30 -16.68
CA ARG A 64 11.27 -26.63 -16.63
C ARG A 64 12.34 -27.72 -16.60
N GLU A 65 13.37 -27.62 -17.42
CA GLU A 65 14.53 -28.54 -17.42
C GLU A 65 15.26 -28.52 -16.06
N ILE A 66 15.45 -27.33 -15.46
CA ILE A 66 15.97 -27.22 -14.10
C ILE A 66 15.02 -27.90 -13.11
N ALA A 67 13.71 -27.66 -13.20
CA ALA A 67 12.73 -28.25 -12.29
C ALA A 67 12.64 -29.78 -12.39
N GLU A 68 12.77 -30.32 -13.60
CA GLU A 68 12.71 -31.76 -13.90
C GLU A 68 14.01 -32.50 -13.58
N SER A 69 15.15 -31.80 -13.57
CA SER A 69 16.43 -32.38 -13.15
C SER A 69 16.60 -32.43 -11.63
N LEU A 70 15.86 -31.63 -10.84
CA LEU A 70 15.94 -31.63 -9.38
C LEU A 70 15.69 -33.00 -8.72
N PRO A 71 14.68 -33.80 -9.10
CA PRO A 71 14.42 -35.11 -8.49
C PRO A 71 15.44 -36.19 -8.86
N SER A 72 16.20 -36.01 -9.95
CA SER A 72 17.16 -36.98 -10.49
C SER A 72 18.62 -36.59 -10.25
N LEU A 73 18.87 -35.63 -9.34
CA LEU A 73 20.22 -35.19 -9.00
C LEU A 73 21.06 -36.34 -8.42
N PRO A 74 22.34 -36.48 -8.83
CA PRO A 74 23.21 -37.57 -8.38
C PRO A 74 23.46 -37.50 -6.86
N GLN A 75 23.70 -38.65 -6.21
CA GLN A 75 23.92 -38.79 -4.76
C GLN A 75 25.06 -37.93 -4.16
N LYS A 76 25.84 -37.22 -4.99
CA LYS A 76 26.95 -36.35 -4.59
C LYS A 76 26.65 -34.85 -4.70
N THR A 77 25.40 -34.46 -4.99
CA THR A 77 25.02 -33.04 -5.08
C THR A 77 25.14 -32.37 -3.70
N THR A 78 25.90 -31.29 -3.62
CA THR A 78 26.09 -30.55 -2.36
C THR A 78 25.03 -29.47 -2.17
N ILE A 79 24.88 -29.00 -0.94
CA ILE A 79 24.02 -27.84 -0.63
C ILE A 79 24.46 -26.59 -1.42
N HIS A 80 25.76 -26.47 -1.73
CA HIS A 80 26.31 -25.40 -2.56
C HIS A 80 25.78 -25.47 -4.00
N ASP A 81 25.75 -26.67 -4.61
CA ASP A 81 25.23 -26.87 -5.96
C ASP A 81 23.73 -26.54 -6.05
N LEU A 82 22.96 -26.91 -5.02
CA LEU A 82 21.53 -26.55 -4.92
C LEU A 82 21.33 -25.03 -4.75
N ASN A 83 22.27 -24.32 -4.14
CA ASN A 83 22.23 -22.86 -4.04
C ASN A 83 22.52 -22.19 -5.39
N ILE A 84 23.50 -22.69 -6.15
CA ILE A 84 23.81 -22.20 -7.49
C ILE A 84 22.61 -22.41 -8.43
N LEU A 85 22.04 -23.62 -8.43
CA LEU A 85 20.89 -23.96 -9.27
C LEU A 85 19.65 -23.13 -8.90
N GLY A 86 19.42 -22.94 -7.60
CA GLY A 86 18.35 -22.07 -7.10
C GLY A 86 18.55 -20.59 -7.49
N GLY A 87 19.79 -20.10 -7.44
CA GLY A 87 20.14 -18.74 -7.86
C GLY A 87 19.91 -18.50 -9.35
N HIS A 88 20.37 -19.41 -10.22
CA HIS A 88 20.18 -19.31 -11.66
C HIS A 88 18.69 -19.35 -12.05
N MET A 89 17.90 -20.23 -11.43
CA MET A 89 16.46 -20.27 -11.63
C MET A 89 15.77 -18.96 -11.20
N GLU A 90 16.21 -18.35 -10.10
CA GLU A 90 15.64 -17.09 -9.62
C GLU A 90 15.96 -15.91 -10.56
N GLU A 91 17.14 -15.91 -11.17
CA GLU A 91 17.51 -14.93 -12.19
C GLU A 91 16.66 -15.06 -13.46
N LEU A 92 16.47 -16.30 -13.95
CA LEU A 92 15.60 -16.59 -15.10
C LEU A 92 14.15 -16.18 -14.82
N HIS A 93 13.64 -16.44 -13.63
CA HIS A 93 12.30 -16.03 -13.19
C HIS A 93 12.14 -14.50 -13.19
N LYS A 94 13.09 -13.76 -12.61
CA LYS A 94 13.08 -12.28 -12.60
C LYS A 94 13.13 -11.72 -14.02
N ALA A 95 13.96 -12.31 -14.88
CA ALA A 95 14.08 -11.88 -16.28
C ALA A 95 12.78 -12.17 -17.07
N PHE A 96 12.13 -13.31 -16.83
CA PHE A 96 10.84 -13.68 -17.41
C PHE A 96 9.75 -12.69 -16.98
N GLN A 97 9.56 -12.48 -15.67
CA GLN A 97 8.56 -11.55 -15.14
C GLN A 97 8.70 -10.13 -15.71
N LYS A 98 9.91 -9.58 -15.73
CA LYS A 98 10.18 -8.24 -16.27
C LYS A 98 9.77 -8.12 -17.75
N LYS A 99 10.00 -9.16 -18.55
CA LYS A 99 9.70 -9.14 -19.98
C LYS A 99 8.23 -9.43 -20.26
N HIS A 100 7.59 -10.31 -19.48
CA HIS A 100 6.15 -10.55 -19.53
C HIS A 100 5.36 -9.26 -19.24
N SER A 101 5.71 -8.52 -18.18
CA SER A 101 5.05 -7.24 -17.85
C SER A 101 5.22 -6.17 -18.93
N TYR A 102 6.34 -6.17 -19.65
CA TYR A 102 6.50 -5.29 -20.82
C TYR A 102 5.59 -5.73 -21.97
N MET A 103 5.51 -7.03 -22.24
CA MET A 103 4.67 -7.57 -23.30
C MET A 103 3.19 -7.31 -23.05
N GLU A 104 2.69 -7.42 -21.81
CA GLU A 104 1.28 -7.09 -21.48
C GLU A 104 0.88 -5.66 -21.87
N VAL A 105 1.81 -4.70 -21.81
CA VAL A 105 1.54 -3.29 -22.14
C VAL A 105 1.73 -3.01 -23.63
N SER A 106 2.70 -3.67 -24.27
CA SER A 106 3.03 -3.45 -25.67
C SER A 106 2.34 -4.40 -26.65
N TRP A 107 1.48 -5.31 -26.18
CA TRP A 107 0.86 -6.33 -27.03
C TRP A 107 -0.28 -5.74 -27.87
N PRO A 108 -0.30 -5.96 -29.19
CA PRO A 108 -1.41 -5.48 -30.02
C PRO A 108 -2.70 -6.23 -29.68
N THR A 109 -3.80 -5.48 -29.52
CA THR A 109 -5.14 -6.02 -29.22
C THR A 109 -5.64 -7.02 -30.27
N ALA A 110 -5.18 -6.89 -31.52
CA ALA A 110 -5.47 -7.83 -32.60
C ALA A 110 -4.97 -9.27 -32.36
N PHE A 111 -4.05 -9.47 -31.41
CA PHE A 111 -3.42 -10.76 -31.11
C PHE A 111 -3.65 -11.23 -29.69
N ILE A 112 -4.69 -10.74 -29.01
CA ILE A 112 -4.97 -11.08 -27.60
C ILE A 112 -5.18 -12.59 -27.38
N ASN A 113 -5.64 -13.30 -28.41
CA ASN A 113 -5.87 -14.75 -28.40
C ASN A 113 -4.63 -15.58 -28.83
N HIS A 114 -3.45 -14.95 -28.93
CA HIS A 114 -2.24 -15.67 -29.30
C HIS A 114 -1.87 -16.71 -28.23
N ASP A 115 -1.35 -17.87 -28.67
CA ASP A 115 -1.01 -19.04 -27.85
C ASP A 115 -0.24 -18.73 -26.56
N TYR A 116 0.60 -17.69 -26.57
CA TYR A 116 1.34 -17.24 -25.40
C TYR A 116 0.44 -16.77 -24.24
N PHE A 117 -0.64 -16.06 -24.54
CA PHE A 117 -1.61 -15.61 -23.54
C PHE A 117 -2.75 -16.62 -23.37
N ALA A 118 -3.19 -17.27 -24.45
CA ALA A 118 -4.24 -18.29 -24.40
C ALA A 118 -3.84 -19.51 -23.57
N ASN A 119 -2.57 -19.91 -23.58
CA ASN A 119 -2.06 -21.02 -22.77
C ASN A 119 -1.58 -20.60 -21.37
N ASP A 120 -1.85 -19.36 -20.93
CA ASP A 120 -1.48 -18.88 -19.60
C ASP A 120 0.01 -19.10 -19.27
N VAL A 121 0.91 -18.86 -20.23
CA VAL A 121 2.35 -19.18 -20.12
C VAL A 121 3.00 -18.57 -18.87
N TYR A 122 2.51 -17.42 -18.41
CA TYR A 122 2.91 -16.80 -17.15
C TYR A 122 2.53 -17.61 -15.91
N GLN A 123 1.32 -18.14 -15.87
CA GLN A 123 0.87 -19.00 -14.77
C GLN A 123 1.63 -20.33 -14.78
N GLN A 124 1.89 -20.89 -15.97
CA GLN A 124 2.71 -22.09 -16.11
C GLN A 124 4.12 -21.88 -15.55
N GLU A 125 4.78 -20.77 -15.90
CA GLU A 125 6.10 -20.42 -15.37
C GLU A 125 6.09 -20.30 -13.84
N THR A 126 5.12 -19.56 -13.30
CA THR A 126 4.98 -19.35 -11.87
C THR A 126 4.78 -20.68 -11.13
N SER A 127 3.99 -21.60 -11.70
CA SER A 127 3.74 -22.94 -11.14
C SER A 127 5.01 -23.80 -11.15
N VAL A 128 5.77 -23.81 -12.25
CA VAL A 128 7.02 -24.58 -12.36
C VAL A 128 8.07 -24.06 -11.39
N VAL A 129 8.26 -22.75 -11.29
CA VAL A 129 9.21 -22.13 -10.33
C VAL A 129 8.83 -22.45 -8.89
N MET A 130 7.54 -22.38 -8.56
CA MET A 130 7.07 -22.71 -7.20
C MET A 130 7.37 -24.18 -6.84
N LYS A 131 7.06 -25.12 -7.75
CA LYS A 131 7.36 -26.54 -7.55
C LYS A 131 8.87 -26.77 -7.38
N ALA A 132 9.70 -26.17 -8.23
CA ALA A 132 11.15 -26.29 -8.15
C ALA A 132 11.72 -25.75 -6.83
N LYS A 133 11.22 -24.59 -6.34
CA LYS A 133 11.63 -24.02 -5.04
C LYS A 133 11.29 -24.95 -3.87
N LEU A 134 10.12 -25.59 -3.89
CA LEU A 134 9.73 -26.56 -2.86
C LEU A 134 10.63 -27.80 -2.90
N THR A 135 10.93 -28.31 -4.10
CA THR A 135 11.84 -29.45 -4.26
C THR A 135 13.27 -29.13 -3.80
N ILE A 136 13.82 -27.96 -4.14
CA ILE A 136 15.13 -27.51 -3.64
C ILE A 136 15.14 -27.42 -2.13
N SER A 137 14.07 -26.92 -1.51
CA SER A 137 13.95 -26.80 -0.06
C SER A 137 13.92 -28.18 0.62
N ARG A 138 13.19 -29.14 0.03
CA ARG A 138 13.18 -30.54 0.49
C ARG A 138 14.56 -31.19 0.37
N LEU A 139 15.21 -31.09 -0.79
CA LEU A 139 16.53 -31.67 -1.02
C LEU A 139 17.59 -31.09 -0.08
N LYS A 140 17.55 -29.77 0.16
CA LYS A 140 18.39 -29.13 1.17
C LYS A 140 18.19 -29.74 2.56
N SER A 141 16.94 -29.98 2.95
CA SER A 141 16.61 -30.60 4.24
C SER A 141 17.11 -32.05 4.34
N GLU A 142 17.04 -32.82 3.25
CA GLU A 142 17.53 -34.22 3.20
C GLU A 142 19.06 -34.28 3.25
N LEU A 143 19.75 -33.37 2.56
CA LEU A 143 21.21 -33.28 2.56
C LEU A 143 21.80 -32.82 3.90
N THR A 144 21.08 -31.99 4.67
CA THR A 144 21.47 -31.65 6.05
C THR A 144 21.37 -32.81 7.05
N VAL A 145 20.62 -33.88 6.73
CA VAL A 145 20.50 -35.07 7.60
C VAL A 145 21.67 -36.05 7.39
N ILE A 146 22.30 -36.06 6.21
CA ILE A 146 23.31 -37.05 5.82
C ILE A 146 24.75 -36.62 6.21
N THR A 147 24.98 -35.34 6.56
CA THR A 147 26.33 -34.80 6.81
C THR A 147 26.87 -34.96 8.24
N ALA A 148 26.32 -35.85 9.07
CA ALA A 148 26.90 -36.20 10.38
C ALA A 148 27.67 -37.53 10.30
N PRO A 149 29.02 -37.54 10.35
CA PRO A 149 29.77 -38.78 10.45
C PRO A 149 30.01 -39.20 11.90
N HIS A 150 29.88 -40.52 12.12
CA HIS A 150 30.33 -41.26 13.29
C HIS A 150 31.82 -41.05 13.60
N ALA A 151 32.14 -40.80 14.87
CA ALA A 151 33.32 -41.36 15.55
C ALA A 151 33.17 -41.27 17.08
N SER A 152 33.17 -42.45 17.72
CA SER A 152 33.42 -42.78 19.13
C SER A 152 34.64 -42.00 19.67
N THR A 153 34.82 -41.63 20.95
CA THR A 153 34.56 -42.31 22.23
C THR A 153 34.90 -41.30 23.37
N LEU A 154 34.12 -41.31 24.48
CA LEU A 154 34.44 -40.79 25.83
C LEU A 154 34.70 -39.27 25.93
N THR A 155 33.95 -38.44 26.68
CA THR A 155 33.35 -38.61 28.01
C THR A 155 32.09 -37.74 28.18
N ASN A 156 31.16 -38.23 29.00
CA ASN A 156 30.01 -37.51 29.56
C ASN A 156 30.29 -36.02 29.86
N ASP A 157 29.45 -35.12 29.34
CA ASP A 157 28.49 -34.53 30.25
C ASP A 157 27.20 -34.14 29.54
N ASP A 158 26.11 -34.49 30.22
CA ASP A 158 24.72 -34.40 29.81
C ASP A 158 24.24 -32.96 29.97
N ARG A 159 23.66 -32.40 28.90
CA ARG A 159 22.45 -31.56 29.00
C ARG A 159 21.83 -31.41 27.62
N SER A 160 20.82 -32.24 27.40
CA SER A 160 19.68 -31.96 26.55
C SER A 160 19.20 -30.50 26.69
N GLN A 161 19.67 -29.60 25.82
CA GLN A 161 19.00 -28.33 25.56
C GLN A 161 18.16 -28.50 24.31
N ALA A 162 16.84 -28.39 24.51
CA ALA A 162 15.84 -28.25 23.46
C ALA A 162 16.38 -27.33 22.35
N ARG A 163 16.21 -27.71 21.08
CA ARG A 163 16.60 -26.88 19.93
C ARG A 163 15.86 -25.55 20.01
N LEU A 164 16.53 -24.55 20.57
CA LEU A 164 16.08 -23.17 20.59
C LEU A 164 16.05 -22.65 19.14
N PRO A 165 15.07 -21.80 18.79
CA PRO A 165 15.05 -21.17 17.48
C PRO A 165 16.37 -20.43 17.22
N ASP A 166 16.89 -20.56 16.00
CA ASP A 166 18.13 -19.91 15.56
C ASP A 166 18.05 -18.40 15.84
N ILE A 167 19.01 -17.89 16.61
CA ILE A 167 19.08 -16.47 16.96
C ILE A 167 19.48 -15.72 15.69
N SER A 168 18.53 -15.03 15.07
CA SER A 168 18.81 -14.21 13.89
C SER A 168 19.68 -13.01 14.27
N LEU A 169 20.66 -12.69 13.42
CA LEU A 169 21.58 -11.59 13.67
C LEU A 169 20.82 -10.25 13.66
N PRO A 170 20.98 -9.41 14.69
CA PRO A 170 20.25 -8.16 14.82
C PRO A 170 20.74 -7.13 13.79
N LYS A 171 19.83 -6.31 13.25
CA LYS A 171 20.15 -5.19 12.36
C LYS A 171 20.24 -3.89 13.15
N PHE A 172 21.22 -3.04 12.81
CA PHE A 172 21.46 -1.77 13.49
C PHE A 172 21.58 -0.60 12.50
N SER A 173 20.68 0.37 12.63
CA SER A 173 20.55 1.53 11.71
C SER A 173 21.28 2.79 12.21
N GLY A 174 21.77 2.80 13.46
CA GLY A 174 22.38 3.98 14.11
C GLY A 174 21.51 4.67 15.17
N GLU A 175 20.49 4.00 15.72
CA GLU A 175 19.67 4.53 16.81
C GLU A 175 20.34 4.34 18.19
N TYR A 176 20.59 5.41 18.94
CA TYR A 176 21.29 5.36 20.24
C TYR A 176 20.59 4.47 21.28
N LEU A 177 19.25 4.46 21.31
CA LEU A 177 18.46 3.63 22.24
C LEU A 177 18.68 2.12 22.05
N LYS A 178 18.98 1.69 20.82
CA LYS A 178 19.15 0.29 20.45
C LYS A 178 20.61 -0.17 20.50
N TRP A 179 21.55 0.77 20.67
CA TRP A 179 22.98 0.47 20.66
C TRP A 179 23.40 -0.49 21.78
N PRO A 180 23.02 -0.31 23.07
CA PRO A 180 23.44 -1.22 24.14
C PRO A 180 23.01 -2.67 23.90
N ALA A 181 21.73 -2.87 23.56
CA ALA A 181 21.18 -4.19 23.27
C ALA A 181 21.85 -4.86 22.05
N PHE A 182 22.10 -4.10 20.99
CA PHE A 182 22.82 -4.59 19.81
C PHE A 182 24.27 -4.97 20.16
N ARG A 183 24.99 -4.08 20.87
CA ARG A 183 26.38 -4.29 21.27
C ARG A 183 26.53 -5.57 22.07
N ASP A 184 25.68 -5.78 23.07
CA ASP A 184 25.77 -6.93 23.97
C ASP A 184 25.46 -8.24 23.25
N LEU A 185 24.41 -8.25 22.42
CA LEU A 185 24.03 -9.41 21.63
C LEU A 185 25.07 -9.77 20.56
N PHE A 186 25.58 -8.77 19.83
CA PHE A 186 26.60 -8.99 18.80
C PHE A 186 27.94 -9.42 19.42
N SER A 187 28.31 -8.82 20.55
CA SER A 187 29.52 -9.20 21.28
C SER A 187 29.46 -10.65 21.74
N SER A 188 28.32 -11.07 22.31
CA SER A 188 28.12 -12.42 22.80
C SER A 188 28.10 -13.47 21.68
N LEU A 189 27.43 -13.19 20.56
CA LEU A 189 27.26 -14.17 19.48
C LEU A 189 28.44 -14.25 18.52
N ILE A 190 29.11 -13.13 18.23
CA ILE A 190 30.08 -13.03 17.13
C ILE A 190 31.49 -12.70 17.63
N LEU A 191 31.64 -11.67 18.47
CA LEU A 191 32.98 -11.27 18.96
C LEU A 191 33.58 -12.28 19.93
N GLN A 192 32.77 -12.86 20.81
CA GLN A 192 33.19 -13.87 21.79
C GLN A 192 33.20 -15.31 21.22
N SER A 193 32.76 -15.52 19.99
CA SER A 193 32.74 -16.85 19.37
C SER A 193 34.14 -17.27 18.93
N PRO A 194 34.70 -18.39 19.44
CA PRO A 194 36.04 -18.86 19.09
C PRO A 194 36.10 -19.51 17.70
N ARG A 195 34.94 -19.73 17.05
CA ARG A 195 34.83 -20.46 15.77
C ARG A 195 34.94 -19.58 14.52
N LEU A 196 34.91 -18.25 14.70
CA LEU A 196 34.90 -17.29 13.59
C LEU A 196 36.27 -16.62 13.44
N THR A 197 36.68 -16.39 12.21
CA THR A 197 37.84 -15.56 11.89
C THR A 197 37.48 -14.07 11.91
N ASN A 198 38.47 -13.17 12.04
CA ASN A 198 38.21 -11.73 12.08
C ASN A 198 37.54 -11.20 10.80
N ILE A 199 37.84 -11.80 9.65
CA ILE A 199 37.23 -11.46 8.35
C ILE A 199 35.74 -11.85 8.35
N GLU A 200 35.41 -13.04 8.83
CA GLU A 200 34.02 -13.50 8.95
C GLU A 200 33.23 -12.63 9.92
N ARG A 201 33.81 -12.30 11.09
CA ARG A 201 33.21 -11.36 12.04
C ARG A 201 32.91 -10.00 11.40
N LEU A 202 33.82 -9.48 10.58
CA LEU A 202 33.63 -8.21 9.87
C LEU A 202 32.55 -8.29 8.79
N HIS A 203 32.45 -9.42 8.09
CA HIS A 203 31.35 -9.68 7.15
C HIS A 203 29.99 -9.70 7.86
N TYR A 204 29.90 -10.37 9.00
CA TYR A 204 28.68 -10.35 9.81
C TYR A 204 28.38 -8.96 10.35
N LEU A 205 29.38 -8.22 10.82
CA LEU A 205 29.22 -6.85 11.28
C LEU A 205 28.64 -5.96 10.18
N ARG A 206 29.22 -5.99 8.97
CA ARG A 206 28.71 -5.21 7.82
C ARG A 206 27.32 -5.65 7.37
N GLY A 207 27.01 -6.95 7.42
CA GLY A 207 25.68 -7.47 7.11
C GLY A 207 24.60 -7.02 8.11
N CYS A 208 25.00 -6.72 9.35
CA CYS A 208 24.11 -6.21 10.41
C CYS A 208 23.94 -4.69 10.37
N MET A 209 24.85 -3.94 9.73
CA MET A 209 24.80 -2.47 9.70
C MET A 209 23.89 -1.95 8.59
N GLU A 210 23.02 -1.00 8.93
CA GLU A 210 22.17 -0.27 8.00
C GLU A 210 22.29 1.25 8.22
N GLY A 211 21.87 2.05 7.23
CA GLY A 211 21.74 3.50 7.38
C GLY A 211 23.01 4.22 7.86
N LYS A 212 22.89 4.99 8.95
CA LYS A 212 23.98 5.82 9.49
C LYS A 212 25.12 4.97 10.05
N ALA A 213 24.81 3.81 10.63
CA ALA A 213 25.84 2.92 11.16
C ALA A 213 26.68 2.28 10.04
N ALA A 214 26.07 1.94 8.91
CA ALA A 214 26.78 1.42 7.74
C ALA A 214 27.74 2.47 7.13
N GLN A 215 27.32 3.75 7.09
CA GLN A 215 28.16 4.85 6.60
C GLN A 215 29.43 5.06 7.43
N VAL A 216 29.36 4.84 8.75
CA VAL A 216 30.51 5.01 9.66
C VAL A 216 31.64 4.04 9.32
N ILE A 217 31.32 2.79 8.98
CA ILE A 217 32.32 1.74 8.68
C ILE A 217 32.55 1.53 7.18
N ALA A 218 31.91 2.32 6.31
CA ALA A 218 32.02 2.20 4.87
C ALA A 218 33.40 2.62 4.32
N SER A 219 34.10 3.51 5.04
CA SER A 219 35.42 4.02 4.64
C SER A 219 36.57 3.04 4.90
N LEU A 220 36.34 1.97 5.66
CA LEU A 220 37.37 0.99 6.02
C LEU A 220 37.45 -0.16 4.99
N PRO A 221 38.62 -0.75 4.72
CA PRO A 221 38.74 -1.91 3.84
C PRO A 221 38.10 -3.16 4.46
N LEU A 222 37.66 -4.12 3.64
CA LEU A 222 37.14 -5.42 4.10
C LEU A 222 38.31 -6.39 4.33
N THR A 223 39.11 -6.15 5.37
CA THR A 223 40.26 -6.97 5.75
C THR A 223 40.11 -7.43 7.19
N GLY A 224 40.73 -8.56 7.56
CA GLY A 224 40.61 -9.09 8.93
C GLY A 224 41.10 -8.11 10.00
N ASP A 225 42.06 -7.28 9.63
CA ASP A 225 42.69 -6.27 10.49
C ASP A 225 41.79 -5.05 10.73
N SER A 226 40.75 -4.85 9.91
CA SER A 226 39.84 -3.72 10.04
C SER A 226 38.62 -3.99 10.93
N LEU A 227 38.47 -5.21 11.47
CA LEU A 227 37.41 -5.54 12.44
C LEU A 227 37.49 -4.64 13.68
N GLN A 228 38.67 -4.57 14.30
CA GLN A 228 38.90 -3.83 15.53
C GLN A 228 38.71 -2.32 15.33
N PRO A 229 39.31 -1.68 14.30
CA PRO A 229 39.01 -0.28 13.94
C PRO A 229 37.54 -0.01 13.65
N SER A 230 36.84 -0.94 12.97
CA SER A 230 35.41 -0.78 12.66
C SER A 230 34.56 -0.81 13.94
N TRP A 231 34.89 -1.71 14.88
CA TRP A 231 34.19 -1.83 16.15
C TRP A 231 34.46 -0.64 17.07
N GLU A 232 35.71 -0.18 17.16
CA GLU A 232 36.10 1.00 17.93
C GLU A 232 35.43 2.28 17.40
N LEU A 233 35.33 2.43 16.08
CA LEU A 233 34.67 3.59 15.47
C LEU A 233 33.16 3.60 15.77
N LEU A 234 32.48 2.45 15.69
CA LEU A 234 31.07 2.32 16.06
C LEU A 234 30.85 2.59 17.55
N THR A 235 31.72 2.04 18.39
CA THR A 235 31.68 2.22 19.84
C THR A 235 31.89 3.69 20.21
N SER A 236 32.92 4.34 19.68
CA SER A 236 33.17 5.77 19.87
C SER A 236 31.98 6.65 19.45
N ARG A 237 31.31 6.30 18.34
CA ARG A 237 30.18 7.09 17.83
C ARG A 237 28.88 6.87 18.58
N PHE A 238 28.56 5.63 18.96
CA PHE A 238 27.24 5.23 19.45
C PHE A 238 27.21 4.92 20.95
N GLU A 239 28.36 4.67 21.59
CA GLU A 239 28.49 4.51 23.05
C GLU A 239 28.64 5.85 23.79
N ASN A 240 27.92 6.87 23.32
CA ASN A 240 27.91 8.17 23.98
C ASN A 240 26.86 8.18 25.10
N ARG A 241 27.29 7.98 26.36
CA ARG A 241 26.42 7.96 27.55
C ARG A 241 25.51 9.19 27.65
N ARG A 242 26.00 10.36 27.24
CA ARG A 242 25.21 11.61 27.24
C ARG A 242 24.07 11.56 26.21
N LEU A 243 24.34 11.12 24.99
CA LEU A 243 23.33 11.04 23.93
C LEU A 243 22.32 9.91 24.18
N ILE A 244 22.76 8.79 24.77
CA ILE A 244 21.86 7.71 25.21
C ILE A 244 20.93 8.22 26.32
N THR A 245 21.49 8.92 27.32
CA THR A 245 20.70 9.55 28.39
C THR A 245 19.69 10.55 27.81
N GLN A 246 20.13 11.45 26.93
CA GLN A 246 19.25 12.42 26.29
C GLN A 246 18.16 11.74 25.48
N ALA A 247 18.47 10.65 24.75
CA ALA A 247 17.47 9.91 24.01
C ALA A 247 16.41 9.25 24.92
N HIS A 248 16.80 8.74 26.09
CA HIS A 248 15.85 8.21 27.08
C HIS A 248 15.03 9.32 27.75
N LEU A 249 15.62 10.48 28.04
CA LEU A 249 14.89 11.65 28.53
C LEU A 249 13.91 12.18 27.48
N ASP A 250 14.33 12.27 26.22
CA ASP A 250 13.46 12.63 25.10
C ASP A 250 12.33 11.59 24.97
N GLN A 251 12.60 10.29 25.11
CA GLN A 251 11.57 9.25 25.11
C GLN A 251 10.57 9.44 26.27
N LEU A 252 11.05 9.80 27.45
CA LEU A 252 10.24 10.05 28.64
C LEU A 252 9.33 11.29 28.46
N PHE A 253 9.88 12.41 27.98
CA PHE A 253 9.18 13.70 27.92
C PHE A 253 8.47 13.99 26.58
N LYS A 254 8.63 13.14 25.57
CA LYS A 254 7.96 13.28 24.26
C LYS A 254 6.52 12.78 24.24
N ILE A 255 6.04 12.17 25.32
CA ILE A 255 4.62 11.90 25.51
C ILE A 255 3.92 13.28 25.55
N SER A 256 3.12 13.59 24.54
CA SER A 256 2.66 14.98 24.29
C SER A 256 1.24 15.06 23.72
N THR A 257 0.41 14.05 23.92
CA THR A 257 -1.00 14.11 23.50
C THR A 257 -1.89 13.38 24.51
N PRO A 258 -3.03 13.97 24.93
CA PRO A 258 -3.95 13.31 25.85
C PRO A 258 -4.38 11.98 25.24
N THR A 259 -4.10 10.91 25.98
CA THR A 259 -4.36 9.55 25.50
C THR A 259 -5.84 9.31 25.30
N SER A 260 -6.20 8.49 24.30
CA SER A 260 -7.57 7.99 24.17
C SER A 260 -7.88 7.03 25.32
N LYS A 261 -9.16 6.89 25.70
CA LYS A 261 -9.69 5.92 26.68
C LYS A 261 -9.54 4.45 26.22
N SER A 262 -8.33 3.99 25.92
CA SER A 262 -8.07 2.63 25.46
C SER A 262 -6.94 1.98 26.24
N ALA A 263 -7.09 0.68 26.52
CA ALA A 263 -6.07 -0.10 27.22
C ALA A 263 -4.71 -0.01 26.53
N ASP A 264 -4.68 -0.10 25.19
CA ASP A 264 -3.46 -0.01 24.39
C ASP A 264 -2.73 1.34 24.54
N ALA A 265 -3.48 2.42 24.74
CA ALA A 265 -2.90 3.75 24.88
C ALA A 265 -2.25 3.93 26.25
N LEU A 266 -2.93 3.48 27.31
CA LEU A 266 -2.41 3.52 28.67
C LEU A 266 -1.23 2.55 28.87
N ASN A 267 -1.30 1.34 28.31
CA ASN A 267 -0.18 0.39 28.33
C ASN A 267 1.08 0.99 27.70
N LYS A 268 0.95 1.68 26.56
CA LYS A 268 2.09 2.34 25.91
C LYS A 268 2.75 3.40 26.79
N ILE A 269 1.97 4.17 27.56
CA ILE A 269 2.53 5.14 28.51
C ILE A 269 3.31 4.39 29.60
N ILE A 270 2.70 3.39 30.23
CA ILE A 270 3.33 2.61 31.31
C ILE A 270 4.64 1.99 30.82
N THR A 271 4.62 1.30 29.67
CA THR A 271 5.83 0.65 29.12
C THR A 271 6.90 1.66 28.76
N THR A 272 6.53 2.79 28.13
CA THR A 272 7.51 3.82 27.73
C THR A 272 8.20 4.44 28.94
N VAL A 273 7.44 4.79 29.98
CA VAL A 273 7.98 5.39 31.21
C VAL A 273 8.80 4.37 32.00
N ALA A 274 8.32 3.12 32.13
CA ALA A 274 9.05 2.05 32.82
C ALA A 274 10.36 1.68 32.12
N GLU A 275 10.38 1.61 30.78
CA GLU A 275 11.59 1.36 30.00
C GLU A 275 12.60 2.50 30.14
N ALA A 276 12.15 3.76 30.00
CA ALA A 276 13.02 4.93 30.11
C ALA A 276 13.61 5.06 31.53
N THR A 277 12.79 4.90 32.58
CA THR A 277 13.26 4.96 33.98
C THR A 277 14.24 3.85 34.32
N LYS A 278 13.97 2.59 33.91
CA LYS A 278 14.91 1.47 34.10
C LYS A 278 16.23 1.68 33.35
N ALA A 279 16.18 2.22 32.13
CA ALA A 279 17.39 2.53 31.37
C ALA A 279 18.21 3.64 32.04
N LEU A 280 17.56 4.71 32.52
CA LEU A 280 18.22 5.78 33.27
C LEU A 280 18.79 5.30 34.62
N HIS A 281 18.14 4.32 35.27
CA HIS A 281 18.67 3.65 36.45
C HIS A 281 19.95 2.87 36.14
N THR A 282 19.93 2.09 35.05
CA THR A 282 21.09 1.32 34.59
C THR A 282 22.27 2.23 34.22
N LEU A 283 21.99 3.45 33.74
CA LEU A 283 23.00 4.45 33.44
C LEU A 283 23.55 5.18 34.67
N GLY A 284 22.94 4.99 35.86
CA GLY A 284 23.34 5.60 37.13
C GLY A 284 22.73 6.98 37.40
N ILE A 285 21.60 7.31 36.78
CA ILE A 285 21.00 8.67 36.79
C ILE A 285 19.66 8.70 37.58
N SER A 286 19.09 7.54 37.91
CA SER A 286 17.73 7.40 38.43
C SER A 286 17.46 8.03 39.80
N GLU A 287 18.47 8.30 40.63
CA GLU A 287 18.26 8.92 41.94
C GLU A 287 17.76 10.37 41.85
N ASN A 288 17.82 10.99 40.67
CA ASN A 288 17.52 12.42 40.50
C ASN A 288 16.17 12.75 39.85
N LEU A 289 15.42 11.78 39.32
CA LEU A 289 14.18 12.11 38.59
C LEU A 289 13.01 12.46 39.52
N GLY A 290 12.95 11.93 40.74
CA GLY A 290 11.94 12.23 41.76
C GLY A 290 10.52 11.74 41.43
N ASP A 291 9.83 11.15 42.40
CA ASP A 291 8.46 10.65 42.23
C ASP A 291 7.48 11.77 41.80
N CYS A 292 7.63 12.97 42.37
CA CYS A 292 6.77 14.10 42.06
C CYS A 292 6.77 14.49 40.58
N MET A 293 7.94 14.47 39.95
CA MET A 293 8.10 14.81 38.54
C MET A 293 7.48 13.73 37.64
N LEU A 294 7.71 12.46 37.96
CA LEU A 294 7.19 11.33 37.17
C LEU A 294 5.67 11.29 37.24
N VAL A 295 5.09 11.44 38.43
CA VAL A 295 3.64 11.48 38.62
C VAL A 295 3.04 12.69 37.91
N HIS A 296 3.61 13.89 38.09
CA HIS A 296 3.10 15.10 37.43
C HIS A 296 3.14 14.98 35.89
N HIS A 297 4.24 14.47 35.34
CA HIS A 297 4.41 14.30 33.91
C HIS A 297 3.40 13.30 33.34
N VAL A 298 3.28 12.11 33.96
CA VAL A 298 2.37 11.07 33.48
C VAL A 298 0.91 11.49 33.62
N THR A 299 0.52 12.09 34.74
CA THR A 299 -0.88 12.51 34.97
C THR A 299 -1.34 13.58 33.99
N ARG A 300 -0.46 14.50 33.56
CA ARG A 300 -0.76 15.52 32.53
C ARG A 300 -1.14 14.92 31.18
N ASP A 301 -0.64 13.71 30.87
CA ASP A 301 -0.86 13.03 29.59
C ASP A 301 -2.07 12.06 29.61
N LEU A 302 -2.72 11.90 30.77
CA LEU A 302 -3.93 11.09 30.93
C LEU A 302 -5.18 11.83 30.44
N ASP A 303 -6.18 11.08 29.97
CA ASP A 303 -7.50 11.64 29.69
C ASP A 303 -8.24 12.02 30.97
N LYS A 304 -9.18 12.97 30.86
CA LYS A 304 -9.95 13.49 32.01
C LYS A 304 -10.61 12.40 32.84
N ALA A 305 -11.12 11.32 32.23
CA ALA A 305 -11.82 10.27 32.97
C ALA A 305 -10.84 9.35 33.72
N THR A 306 -9.65 9.10 33.18
CA THR A 306 -8.61 8.35 33.90
C THR A 306 -7.98 9.19 35.00
N MET A 307 -7.81 10.50 34.78
CA MET A 307 -7.37 11.46 35.79
C MET A 307 -8.36 11.55 36.95
N GLU A 308 -9.66 11.69 36.69
CA GLU A 308 -10.71 11.69 37.72
C GLU A 308 -10.71 10.40 38.54
N ALA A 309 -10.58 9.25 37.88
CA ALA A 309 -10.49 7.96 38.55
C ALA A 309 -9.21 7.81 39.40
N TRP A 310 -8.09 8.39 38.95
CA TRP A 310 -6.84 8.44 39.71
C TRP A 310 -7.01 9.27 40.97
N GLU A 311 -7.48 10.52 40.86
CA GLU A 311 -7.71 11.39 42.01
C GLU A 311 -8.68 10.77 43.02
N THR A 312 -9.74 10.11 42.53
CA THR A 312 -10.69 9.38 43.39
C THR A 312 -10.02 8.22 44.13
N SER A 313 -9.06 7.54 43.51
CA SER A 313 -8.36 6.39 44.11
C SER A 313 -7.40 6.78 45.25
N LEU A 314 -6.94 8.03 45.28
CA LEU A 314 -6.08 8.58 46.33
C LEU A 314 -6.86 8.96 47.60
N GLY A 315 -8.18 9.10 47.51
CA GLY A 315 -9.05 9.39 48.65
C GLY A 315 -8.79 10.78 49.26
N ALA A 316 -8.80 10.87 50.60
CA ALA A 316 -8.61 12.11 51.34
C ALA A 316 -7.14 12.41 51.73
N SER A 317 -6.18 11.66 51.17
CA SER A 317 -4.76 11.86 51.47
C SER A 317 -4.30 13.26 51.06
N GLN A 318 -3.48 13.89 51.91
CA GLN A 318 -2.85 15.19 51.63
C GLN A 318 -1.36 15.04 51.23
N GLU A 319 -0.83 13.82 51.26
CA GLU A 319 0.54 13.52 50.84
C GLU A 319 0.61 13.30 49.32
N TYR A 320 1.69 13.78 48.70
CA TYR A 320 1.87 13.63 47.25
C TYR A 320 2.17 12.15 46.90
N PRO A 321 1.46 11.55 45.93
CA PRO A 321 1.57 10.12 45.66
C PRO A 321 2.91 9.75 45.03
N THR A 322 3.34 8.50 45.24
CA THR A 322 4.57 7.96 44.65
C THR A 322 4.32 7.48 43.21
N TYR A 323 5.38 7.41 42.39
CA TYR A 323 5.24 6.87 41.03
C TYR A 323 4.76 5.42 41.05
N HIS A 324 5.18 4.63 42.04
CA HIS A 324 4.74 3.25 42.19
C HIS A 324 3.22 3.12 42.43
N GLN A 325 2.63 4.04 43.21
CA GLN A 325 1.18 4.08 43.39
C GLN A 325 0.45 4.37 42.07
N LEU A 326 0.97 5.31 41.27
CA LEU A 326 0.42 5.64 39.96
C LEU A 326 0.56 4.48 38.97
N GLU A 327 1.72 3.81 38.93
CA GLU A 327 1.97 2.63 38.08
C GLU A 327 0.97 1.51 38.41
N ASN A 328 0.73 1.23 39.69
CA ASN A 328 -0.22 0.21 40.15
C ASN A 328 -1.66 0.56 39.73
N PHE A 329 -2.08 1.82 39.90
CA PHE A 329 -3.39 2.27 39.46
C PHE A 329 -3.57 2.15 37.95
N LEU A 330 -2.62 2.65 37.15
CA LEU A 330 -2.70 2.61 35.69
C LEU A 330 -2.71 1.16 35.19
N THR A 331 -1.93 0.27 35.81
CA THR A 331 -1.95 -1.17 35.50
C THR A 331 -3.31 -1.79 35.80
N ALA A 332 -3.94 -1.45 36.94
CA ALA A 332 -5.28 -1.92 37.27
C ALA A 332 -6.34 -1.38 36.29
N ARG A 333 -6.23 -0.10 35.90
CA ARG A 333 -7.11 0.56 34.94
C ARG A 333 -7.01 -0.05 33.55
N VAL A 334 -5.79 -0.34 33.08
CA VAL A 334 -5.55 -1.09 31.84
C VAL A 334 -6.28 -2.41 31.88
N ARG A 335 -6.07 -3.24 32.91
CA ARG A 335 -6.70 -4.57 33.00
C ARG A 335 -8.23 -4.48 32.97
N ALA A 336 -8.80 -3.47 33.62
CA ALA A 336 -10.24 -3.21 33.58
C ALA A 336 -10.72 -2.85 32.15
N LEU A 337 -9.98 -1.98 31.46
CA LEU A 337 -10.29 -1.60 30.07
C LEU A 337 -10.11 -2.77 29.10
N GLU A 338 -9.05 -3.57 29.23
CA GLU A 338 -8.84 -4.78 28.43
C GLU A 338 -10.03 -5.74 28.57
N ARG A 339 -10.54 -5.94 29.79
CA ARG A 339 -11.72 -6.78 30.03
C ARG A 339 -12.98 -6.23 29.36
N ILE A 340 -13.18 -4.91 29.42
CA ILE A 340 -14.34 -4.25 28.81
C ILE A 340 -14.23 -4.28 27.28
N GLU A 341 -13.07 -3.97 26.72
CA GLU A 341 -12.79 -4.00 25.28
C GLU A 341 -12.91 -5.44 24.73
N THR A 342 -12.45 -6.44 25.48
CA THR A 342 -12.55 -7.87 25.10
C THR A 342 -13.98 -8.40 25.24
N ALA A 343 -14.76 -7.94 26.23
CA ALA A 343 -16.16 -8.32 26.38
C ALA A 343 -17.08 -7.74 25.29
N VAL A 344 -16.67 -6.64 24.65
CA VAL A 344 -17.41 -5.98 23.56
C VAL A 344 -16.95 -6.47 22.17
N ALA A 345 -15.86 -7.24 22.07
CA ALA A 345 -15.30 -7.70 20.79
C ALA A 345 -15.80 -9.12 20.38
N PRO A 346 -16.35 -9.31 19.15
CA PRO A 346 -16.47 -10.64 18.54
C PRO A 346 -15.08 -11.21 18.17
N PRO A 347 -14.93 -12.54 17.95
CA PRO A 347 -13.61 -13.18 17.85
C PRO A 347 -12.80 -12.69 16.65
N ALA A 348 -11.60 -12.17 16.93
CA ALA A 348 -10.72 -11.52 15.95
C ALA A 348 -9.77 -12.50 15.24
N LYS A 349 -9.49 -12.21 13.96
CA LYS A 349 -8.31 -12.68 13.18
C LYS A 349 -7.65 -11.47 12.46
N PRO A 350 -6.36 -11.57 12.07
CA PRO A 350 -5.33 -10.58 12.37
C PRO A 350 -5.17 -9.44 11.35
N GLN A 351 -4.83 -8.25 11.85
CA GLN A 351 -4.47 -7.04 11.07
C GLN A 351 -2.98 -6.97 10.72
N PRO A 352 -2.62 -6.47 9.51
CA PRO A 352 -1.34 -5.81 9.26
C PRO A 352 -1.47 -4.29 9.36
N THR A 353 -0.50 -3.71 10.06
CA THR A 353 -0.31 -2.30 10.43
C THR A 353 -0.16 -1.35 9.23
N SER A 354 -0.87 -0.22 9.23
CA SER A 354 -0.59 0.93 8.35
C SER A 354 -0.23 2.18 9.17
N ALA A 355 0.76 2.91 8.67
CA ALA A 355 1.41 4.04 9.30
C ALA A 355 0.48 5.25 9.49
N LYS A 356 0.49 5.83 10.71
CA LYS A 356 -0.16 7.11 11.02
C LYS A 356 0.78 8.28 10.67
N ARG A 357 0.24 9.30 10.01
CA ARG A 357 0.82 10.66 9.88
C ARG A 357 0.00 11.61 10.78
N PRO A 358 0.63 12.63 11.41
CA PRO A 358 -0.06 13.49 12.38
C PRO A 358 -0.84 14.62 11.69
N ALA A 359 -1.94 15.02 12.33
CA ALA A 359 -2.71 16.22 12.01
C ALA A 359 -2.13 17.42 12.76
N LEU A 360 -1.87 18.52 12.07
CA LEU A 360 -1.66 19.83 12.69
C LEU A 360 -2.96 20.64 12.53
N ALA A 361 -3.60 20.93 13.66
CA ALA A 361 -4.60 21.98 13.77
C ALA A 361 -3.87 23.28 14.15
N HIS A 362 -4.02 24.34 13.36
CA HIS A 362 -3.67 25.70 13.78
C HIS A 362 -4.96 26.49 13.97
N HIS A 363 -5.16 26.90 15.22
CA HIS A 363 -6.03 28.00 15.64
C HIS A 363 -5.54 29.29 14.99
N VAL A 364 -6.41 30.06 14.33
CA VAL A 364 -6.15 31.48 14.04
C VAL A 364 -7.33 32.29 14.56
N SER A 365 -7.00 33.17 15.51
CA SER A 365 -7.86 34.22 16.03
C SER A 365 -8.05 35.29 14.96
N ALA A 366 -9.30 35.67 14.70
CA ALA A 366 -9.63 36.79 13.84
C ALA A 366 -9.43 38.12 14.58
N GLN A 367 -8.68 39.04 13.98
CA GLN A 367 -8.92 40.48 14.14
C GLN A 367 -8.77 41.18 12.78
N PRO A 368 -9.60 42.20 12.48
CA PRO A 368 -9.53 42.94 11.23
C PRO A 368 -8.58 44.13 11.38
N SER A 369 -7.60 44.23 10.49
CA SER A 369 -6.86 45.47 10.29
C SER A 369 -6.75 45.76 8.80
N THR A 370 -7.56 46.72 8.37
CA THR A 370 -7.44 47.47 7.12
C THR A 370 -6.10 48.20 7.06
N SER A 371 -5.28 47.91 6.05
CA SER A 371 -4.29 48.85 5.55
C SER A 371 -3.99 48.54 4.08
N SER A 372 -4.46 49.44 3.23
CA SER A 372 -4.09 49.58 1.83
C SER A 372 -2.57 49.73 1.68
N SER A 373 -1.94 48.87 0.88
CA SER A 373 -0.59 49.11 0.38
C SER A 373 -0.47 48.50 -1.01
N SER A 374 -0.51 49.39 -2.00
CA SER A 374 -0.15 49.14 -3.39
C SER A 374 1.22 48.48 -3.46
N THR A 375 1.27 47.23 -3.92
CA THR A 375 2.52 46.57 -4.28
C THR A 375 2.48 46.21 -5.75
N THR A 376 3.38 46.88 -6.46
CA THR A 376 3.81 46.69 -7.84
C THR A 376 3.98 45.21 -8.20
N PHE A 377 3.41 44.80 -9.33
CA PHE A 377 3.55 43.46 -9.90
C PHE A 377 4.99 43.22 -10.39
N PRO A 378 5.70 42.16 -9.94
CA PRO A 378 6.79 41.58 -10.71
C PRO A 378 6.19 40.57 -11.71
N SER A 379 6.34 40.88 -13.00
CA SER A 379 5.99 40.01 -14.11
C SER A 379 6.92 38.79 -14.18
N SER A 380 6.32 37.61 -14.38
CA SER A 380 6.90 36.26 -14.47
C SER A 380 7.30 35.58 -13.14
N SER A 381 6.31 35.21 -12.32
CA SER A 381 6.54 34.18 -11.29
C SER A 381 6.77 32.83 -11.96
N THR A 382 7.97 32.28 -11.83
CA THR A 382 8.26 30.89 -12.21
C THR A 382 7.36 29.97 -11.40
N ILE A 383 6.48 29.23 -12.09
CA ILE A 383 5.60 28.27 -11.41
C ILE A 383 6.47 27.10 -10.93
N SER A 384 6.54 26.93 -9.61
CA SER A 384 7.32 25.90 -8.94
C SER A 384 6.42 24.84 -8.30
N LYS A 385 7.03 23.72 -7.92
CA LYS A 385 6.34 22.65 -7.17
C LYS A 385 5.76 23.14 -5.85
N ARG A 386 6.48 24.03 -5.14
CA ARG A 386 6.00 24.67 -3.91
C ARG A 386 4.76 25.52 -4.17
N ALA A 387 4.78 26.33 -5.23
CA ALA A 387 3.66 27.20 -5.60
C ALA A 387 2.39 26.38 -5.85
N ILE A 388 2.47 25.35 -6.72
CA ILE A 388 1.33 24.47 -7.00
C ILE A 388 0.84 23.78 -5.73
N SER A 389 1.73 23.20 -4.91
CA SER A 389 1.31 22.50 -3.69
C SER A 389 0.62 23.44 -2.69
N SER A 390 1.05 24.69 -2.60
CA SER A 390 0.44 25.71 -1.75
C SER A 390 -0.95 26.10 -2.25
N GLU A 391 -1.08 26.36 -3.56
CA GLU A 391 -2.37 26.70 -4.17
C GLU A 391 -3.38 25.55 -4.07
N VAL A 392 -2.96 24.30 -4.33
CA VAL A 392 -3.83 23.13 -4.17
C VAL A 392 -4.30 22.94 -2.72
N ALA A 393 -3.47 23.27 -1.74
CA ALA A 393 -3.83 23.18 -0.32
C ALA A 393 -4.89 24.23 0.10
N GLN A 394 -5.05 25.31 -0.64
CA GLN A 394 -6.08 26.33 -0.40
C GLN A 394 -7.47 25.89 -0.87
N LEU A 395 -7.56 24.80 -1.65
CA LEU A 395 -8.84 24.24 -2.10
C LEU A 395 -9.52 23.49 -0.95
N PHE A 396 -10.42 24.18 -0.25
CA PHE A 396 -11.22 23.62 0.83
C PHE A 396 -12.61 23.18 0.33
N ASP A 397 -12.78 21.88 0.12
CA ASP A 397 -14.04 21.28 -0.35
C ASP A 397 -14.49 20.14 0.58
N PRO A 398 -15.14 20.46 1.71
CA PRO A 398 -15.52 19.47 2.72
C PRO A 398 -16.60 18.48 2.25
N LEU A 399 -17.49 18.92 1.35
CA LEU A 399 -18.61 18.13 0.83
C LEU A 399 -18.33 17.51 -0.55
N GLY A 400 -17.23 17.86 -1.20
CA GLY A 400 -16.87 17.29 -2.50
C GLY A 400 -17.66 17.90 -3.66
N PHE A 401 -18.17 19.12 -3.56
CA PHE A 401 -18.93 19.73 -4.65
C PHE A 401 -18.04 20.09 -5.85
N VAL A 402 -16.78 20.40 -5.59
CA VAL A 402 -15.77 20.77 -6.60
C VAL A 402 -14.71 19.68 -6.77
N SER A 403 -15.00 18.47 -6.30
CA SER A 403 -14.26 17.22 -6.54
C SER A 403 -13.73 17.07 -7.98
N PRO A 404 -14.47 17.39 -9.07
CA PRO A 404 -13.96 17.32 -10.44
C PRO A 404 -12.66 18.11 -10.68
N VAL A 405 -12.54 19.29 -10.07
CA VAL A 405 -11.38 20.16 -10.25
C VAL A 405 -10.29 19.78 -9.26
N VAL A 406 -10.69 19.50 -8.01
CA VAL A 406 -9.77 19.12 -6.93
C VAL A 406 -9.01 17.82 -7.24
N ILE A 407 -9.68 16.82 -7.86
CA ILE A 407 -9.01 15.55 -8.18
C ILE A 407 -7.94 15.74 -9.26
N ARG A 408 -8.20 16.56 -10.29
CA ARG A 408 -7.22 16.88 -11.35
C ARG A 408 -6.01 17.62 -10.79
N ALA A 409 -6.24 18.58 -9.90
CA ALA A 409 -5.17 19.31 -9.21
C ALA A 409 -4.28 18.36 -8.37
N LYS A 410 -4.91 17.45 -7.62
CA LYS A 410 -4.20 16.47 -6.80
C LYS A 410 -3.52 15.36 -7.67
N MET A 411 -4.06 15.01 -8.84
CA MET A 411 -3.40 14.12 -9.82
C MET A 411 -2.12 14.77 -10.36
N LEU A 412 -2.17 16.06 -10.71
CA LEU A 412 -0.98 16.80 -11.14
C LEU A 412 0.07 16.86 -10.02
N LEU A 413 -0.37 17.03 -8.77
CA LEU A 413 0.54 16.98 -7.62
C LEU A 413 1.23 15.61 -7.52
N GLN A 414 0.52 14.50 -7.75
CA GLN A 414 1.11 13.17 -7.82
C GLN A 414 2.14 13.03 -8.95
N GLU A 415 1.85 13.54 -10.14
CA GLU A 415 2.77 13.59 -11.29
C GLU A 415 4.05 14.37 -10.93
N LEU A 416 3.92 15.54 -10.29
CA LEU A 416 5.04 16.36 -9.82
C LEU A 416 5.98 15.65 -8.84
N TRP A 417 5.47 14.75 -8.00
CA TRP A 417 6.31 13.95 -7.11
C TRP A 417 7.17 12.93 -7.85
N LEU A 418 6.75 12.49 -9.03
CA LEU A 418 7.51 11.55 -9.87
C LEU A 418 8.63 12.23 -10.65
N HIS A 419 8.52 13.54 -10.91
CA HIS A 419 9.49 14.30 -11.72
C HIS A 419 10.86 14.59 -11.05
N LYS A 420 11.07 14.18 -9.79
CA LYS A 420 12.34 14.37 -9.03
C LYS A 420 12.89 15.82 -9.04
N LEU A 421 12.03 16.82 -9.20
CA LEU A 421 12.39 18.25 -9.10
C LEU A 421 12.45 18.71 -7.64
N ASN A 422 13.32 19.69 -7.35
CA ASN A 422 13.33 20.37 -6.05
C ASN A 422 12.10 21.30 -5.92
N TRP A 423 11.90 21.85 -4.72
CA TRP A 423 10.69 22.60 -4.38
C TRP A 423 10.48 23.87 -5.19
N ASP A 424 11.57 24.58 -5.50
CA ASP A 424 11.55 25.92 -6.08
C ASP A 424 12.08 25.93 -7.52
N ASP A 425 12.35 24.75 -8.10
CA ASP A 425 12.78 24.60 -9.49
C ASP A 425 11.64 24.99 -10.45
N PRO A 426 11.95 25.61 -11.60
CA PRO A 426 10.96 25.91 -12.63
C PRO A 426 10.39 24.61 -13.21
N LEU A 427 9.07 24.56 -13.39
CA LEU A 427 8.41 23.38 -13.93
C LEU A 427 8.53 23.28 -15.46
N PRO A 428 8.68 22.06 -16.02
CA PRO A 428 8.56 21.80 -17.44
C PRO A 428 7.26 22.37 -18.03
N ILE A 429 7.36 22.92 -19.25
CA ILE A 429 6.25 23.66 -19.88
C ILE A 429 4.96 22.84 -20.01
N ASN A 430 5.07 21.52 -20.22
CA ASN A 430 3.93 20.62 -20.28
C ASN A 430 3.16 20.56 -18.94
N ILE A 431 3.87 20.58 -17.81
CA ILE A 431 3.25 20.56 -16.47
C ILE A 431 2.67 21.93 -16.16
N THR A 432 3.40 22.99 -16.49
CA THR A 432 2.95 24.38 -16.33
C THR A 432 1.66 24.63 -17.09
N SER A 433 1.56 24.20 -18.35
CA SER A 433 0.33 24.33 -19.15
C SER A 433 -0.84 23.52 -18.57
N LYS A 434 -0.58 22.31 -18.04
CA LYS A 434 -1.61 21.52 -17.33
C LYS A 434 -2.12 22.25 -16.08
N TRP A 435 -1.21 22.85 -15.29
CA TRP A 435 -1.58 23.60 -14.09
C TRP A 435 -2.41 24.84 -14.43
N LEU A 436 -1.98 25.62 -15.43
CA LEU A 436 -2.70 26.81 -15.86
C LEU A 436 -4.13 26.49 -16.33
N ALA A 437 -4.31 25.39 -17.07
CA ALA A 437 -5.64 24.94 -17.47
C ALA A 437 -6.53 24.58 -16.25
N ILE A 438 -5.98 23.89 -15.24
CA ILE A 438 -6.72 23.60 -14.01
C ILE A 438 -7.08 24.88 -13.26
N LYS A 439 -6.18 25.87 -13.26
CA LYS A 439 -6.38 27.18 -12.60
C LYS A 439 -7.46 28.01 -13.29
N GLU A 440 -7.56 27.93 -14.61
CA GLU A 440 -8.65 28.53 -15.38
C GLU A 440 -10.00 27.91 -14.98
N ASP A 441 -10.09 26.57 -14.90
CA ASP A 441 -11.31 25.89 -14.46
C ASP A 441 -11.71 26.27 -13.02
N LEU A 442 -10.72 26.45 -12.12
CA LEU A 442 -10.94 26.94 -10.76
C LEU A 442 -11.56 28.35 -10.74
N SER A 443 -11.15 29.22 -11.66
CA SER A 443 -11.73 30.57 -11.75
C SER A 443 -13.20 30.54 -12.19
N GLY A 444 -13.58 29.54 -13.01
CA GLY A 444 -14.97 29.30 -13.41
C GLY A 444 -15.89 28.92 -12.24
N LEU A 445 -15.36 28.32 -11.18
CA LEU A 445 -16.14 27.90 -10.00
C LEU A 445 -16.77 29.07 -9.23
N ALA A 446 -16.28 30.30 -9.41
CA ALA A 446 -16.89 31.48 -8.79
C ALA A 446 -18.36 31.69 -9.20
N LYS A 447 -18.80 31.08 -10.32
CA LYS A 447 -20.18 31.13 -10.82
C LYS A 447 -21.08 30.02 -10.25
N LEU A 448 -20.51 29.03 -9.56
CA LEU A 448 -21.27 27.89 -9.03
C LEU A 448 -22.04 28.31 -7.77
N SER A 449 -23.36 28.24 -7.83
CA SER A 449 -24.24 28.46 -6.68
C SER A 449 -24.91 27.13 -6.31
N ILE A 450 -24.78 26.74 -5.04
CA ILE A 450 -25.34 25.49 -4.53
C ILE A 450 -26.38 25.83 -3.46
N PRO A 451 -27.67 25.51 -3.67
CA PRO A 451 -28.68 25.72 -2.66
C PRO A 451 -28.35 24.96 -1.38
N ARG A 452 -28.33 25.66 -0.24
CA ARG A 452 -28.06 25.05 1.06
C ARG A 452 -29.18 24.11 1.52
N TRP A 453 -30.41 24.38 1.09
CA TRP A 453 -31.58 23.59 1.47
C TRP A 453 -31.84 22.50 0.43
N LEU A 454 -32.02 21.26 0.90
CA LEU A 454 -32.27 20.08 0.07
C LEU A 454 -33.75 19.88 -0.28
N ASN A 455 -34.57 20.93 -0.15
CA ASN A 455 -36.01 20.93 -0.41
C ASN A 455 -36.85 19.99 0.48
N THR A 456 -36.34 19.62 1.66
CA THR A 456 -37.04 18.75 2.62
C THR A 456 -38.10 19.50 3.43
N SER A 457 -39.30 18.92 3.54
CA SER A 457 -40.41 19.33 4.42
C SER A 457 -40.88 18.17 5.32
N ARG A 458 -41.83 18.40 6.24
CA ARG A 458 -42.34 17.34 7.14
C ARG A 458 -43.07 16.21 6.41
N ASP A 459 -43.77 16.54 5.32
CA ASP A 459 -44.55 15.58 4.52
C ASP A 459 -43.76 15.05 3.32
N SER A 460 -42.45 15.33 3.29
CA SER A 460 -41.57 14.91 2.22
C SER A 460 -41.19 13.45 2.37
N ARG A 461 -41.33 12.69 1.28
CA ARG A 461 -40.72 11.37 1.14
C ARG A 461 -39.32 11.53 0.56
N VAL A 462 -38.33 10.93 1.20
CA VAL A 462 -36.92 11.13 0.87
C VAL A 462 -36.29 9.82 0.42
N THR A 463 -35.68 9.83 -0.76
CA THR A 463 -34.88 8.70 -1.27
C THR A 463 -33.44 9.13 -1.49
N ILE A 464 -32.50 8.21 -1.25
CA ILE A 464 -31.07 8.43 -1.48
C ILE A 464 -30.62 7.66 -2.70
N HIS A 465 -29.91 8.34 -3.60
CA HIS A 465 -29.30 7.74 -4.79
C HIS A 465 -27.79 7.94 -4.75
N GLY A 466 -27.06 6.84 -4.64
CA GLY A 466 -25.60 6.83 -4.58
C GLY A 466 -24.98 6.22 -5.82
N PHE A 467 -23.99 6.85 -6.43
CA PHE A 467 -23.29 6.32 -7.61
C PHE A 467 -21.80 6.17 -7.32
N SER A 468 -21.22 5.05 -7.74
CA SER A 468 -19.78 4.78 -7.66
C SER A 468 -19.21 4.44 -9.03
N ASP A 469 -18.00 4.95 -9.28
CA ASP A 469 -17.26 4.76 -10.51
C ASP A 469 -15.75 4.64 -10.17
N ALA A 470 -15.00 3.88 -10.97
CA ALA A 470 -13.56 3.75 -10.83
C ALA A 470 -12.83 3.74 -12.17
N SER A 471 -11.66 4.36 -12.18
CA SER A 471 -10.71 4.29 -13.28
C SER A 471 -9.34 3.86 -12.78
N GLN A 472 -8.40 3.68 -13.71
CA GLN A 472 -6.99 3.43 -13.37
C GLN A 472 -6.33 4.58 -12.60
N PHE A 473 -6.95 5.76 -12.59
CA PHE A 473 -6.39 6.98 -12.00
C PHE A 473 -7.07 7.35 -10.68
N ALA A 474 -8.39 7.21 -10.59
CA ALA A 474 -9.18 7.64 -9.45
C ALA A 474 -10.39 6.74 -9.23
N MET A 475 -10.98 6.83 -8.04
CA MET A 475 -12.28 6.27 -7.69
C MET A 475 -13.14 7.38 -7.12
N ALA A 476 -14.45 7.32 -7.36
CA ALA A 476 -15.39 8.33 -6.94
C ALA A 476 -16.67 7.71 -6.40
N ALA A 477 -17.28 8.42 -5.46
CA ALA A 477 -18.61 8.15 -4.98
C ALA A 477 -19.37 9.47 -4.87
N VAL A 478 -20.62 9.50 -5.29
CA VAL A 478 -21.48 10.68 -5.24
C VAL A 478 -22.84 10.30 -4.67
N ILE A 479 -23.43 11.19 -3.87
CA ILE A 479 -24.73 10.99 -3.24
C ILE A 479 -25.67 12.12 -3.61
N TYR A 480 -26.81 11.73 -4.15
CA TYR A 480 -27.96 12.56 -4.40
C TYR A 480 -29.07 12.22 -3.42
N ILE A 481 -29.86 13.23 -3.07
CA ILE A 481 -31.12 13.10 -2.36
C ILE A 481 -32.23 13.48 -3.33
N THR A 482 -33.28 12.66 -3.39
CA THR A 482 -34.50 13.00 -4.10
C THR A 482 -35.61 13.19 -3.09
N VAL A 483 -36.21 14.37 -3.10
CA VAL A 483 -37.30 14.74 -2.23
C VAL A 483 -38.59 14.80 -3.03
N HIS A 484 -39.54 13.96 -2.65
CA HIS A 484 -40.89 13.95 -3.19
C HIS A 484 -41.79 14.70 -2.22
N SER A 485 -42.20 15.90 -2.60
CA SER A 485 -43.10 16.74 -1.81
C SER A 485 -44.41 16.96 -2.58
N PRO A 486 -45.58 16.83 -1.92
CA PRO A 486 -46.87 17.11 -2.57
C PRO A 486 -46.99 18.54 -3.10
N SER A 487 -46.31 19.51 -2.48
CA SER A 487 -46.42 20.94 -2.83
C SER A 487 -45.40 21.41 -3.87
N THR A 488 -44.19 20.84 -3.88
CA THR A 488 -43.09 21.28 -4.75
C THR A 488 -42.71 20.26 -5.82
N GLY A 489 -43.40 19.12 -5.88
CA GLY A 489 -43.07 18.02 -6.76
C GLY A 489 -41.78 17.29 -6.35
N VAL A 490 -41.16 16.62 -7.33
CA VAL A 490 -39.93 15.84 -7.14
C VAL A 490 -38.71 16.71 -7.44
N VAL A 491 -37.81 16.84 -6.46
CA VAL A 491 -36.56 17.59 -6.61
C VAL A 491 -35.39 16.71 -6.19
N THR A 492 -34.40 16.59 -7.08
CA THR A 492 -33.13 15.90 -6.78
C THR A 492 -32.02 16.91 -6.57
N SER A 493 -31.18 16.68 -5.57
CA SER A 493 -30.07 17.56 -5.21
C SER A 493 -28.82 16.77 -4.87
N LEU A 494 -27.65 17.28 -5.26
CA LEU A 494 -26.36 16.74 -4.86
C LEU A 494 -26.11 17.04 -3.38
N VAL A 495 -25.87 16.00 -2.58
CA VAL A 495 -25.57 16.15 -1.14
C VAL A 495 -24.07 16.28 -0.90
N CYS A 496 -23.31 15.32 -1.43
CA CYS A 496 -21.86 15.29 -1.30
C CYS A 496 -21.25 14.31 -2.30
N SER A 497 -19.95 14.47 -2.57
CA SER A 497 -19.15 13.48 -3.27
C SER A 497 -17.83 13.23 -2.54
N LYS A 498 -17.16 12.15 -2.92
CA LYS A 498 -15.84 11.81 -2.41
C LYS A 498 -15.02 11.16 -3.51
N THR A 499 -13.81 11.68 -3.71
CA THR A 499 -12.84 11.13 -4.65
C THR A 499 -11.62 10.60 -3.91
N LYS A 500 -11.01 9.54 -4.44
CA LYS A 500 -9.72 9.00 -3.98
C LYS A 500 -8.86 8.60 -5.16
N PHE A 501 -7.55 8.69 -5.00
CA PHE A 501 -6.60 8.16 -5.96
C PHE A 501 -6.68 6.64 -6.04
N ALA A 502 -6.55 6.11 -7.26
CA ALA A 502 -6.23 4.71 -7.43
C ALA A 502 -4.86 4.43 -6.76
N PRO A 503 -4.72 3.34 -5.98
CA PRO A 503 -3.45 3.00 -5.35
C PRO A 503 -2.32 2.86 -6.37
N LEU A 504 -1.11 3.34 -6.04
CA LEU A 504 0.08 3.17 -6.88
C LEU A 504 0.42 1.68 -7.13
N LYS A 505 0.08 0.82 -6.17
CA LYS A 505 0.12 -0.63 -6.36
C LYS A 505 -1.04 -1.02 -7.27
N ARG A 506 -0.71 -1.48 -8.49
CA ARG A 506 -1.69 -1.84 -9.52
C ARG A 506 -2.75 -2.82 -8.97
N LEU A 507 -4.00 -2.40 -9.08
CA LEU A 507 -5.19 -3.22 -8.86
C LEU A 507 -5.91 -3.41 -10.20
N THR A 508 -6.63 -4.51 -10.35
CA THR A 508 -7.49 -4.72 -11.52
C THR A 508 -8.68 -3.77 -11.49
N ILE A 509 -9.23 -3.42 -12.66
CA ILE A 509 -10.42 -2.56 -12.75
C ILE A 509 -11.56 -3.06 -11.85
N PRO A 510 -11.95 -4.35 -11.85
CA PRO A 510 -13.02 -4.81 -10.95
C PRO A 510 -12.72 -4.60 -9.46
N ARG A 511 -11.45 -4.67 -9.04
CA ARG A 511 -11.06 -4.40 -7.64
C ARG A 511 -11.10 -2.92 -7.32
N LEU A 512 -10.86 -2.04 -8.29
CA LEU A 512 -11.03 -0.60 -8.16
C LEU A 512 -12.52 -0.26 -8.07
N GLU A 513 -13.35 -0.83 -8.94
CA GLU A 513 -14.82 -0.71 -8.91
C GLU A 513 -15.40 -1.13 -7.56
N LEU A 514 -15.01 -2.30 -7.06
CA LEU A 514 -15.44 -2.76 -5.73
C LEU A 514 -14.98 -1.81 -4.61
N THR A 515 -13.83 -1.14 -4.79
CA THR A 515 -13.35 -0.17 -3.80
C THR A 515 -14.09 1.16 -3.91
N ALA A 516 -14.51 1.58 -5.10
CA ALA A 516 -15.42 2.70 -5.30
C ALA A 516 -16.80 2.42 -4.69
N ALA A 517 -17.33 1.21 -4.88
CA ALA A 517 -18.56 0.77 -4.23
C ALA A 517 -18.45 0.80 -2.68
N LEU A 518 -17.32 0.37 -2.12
CA LEU A 518 -17.06 0.51 -0.68
C LEU A 518 -16.93 1.98 -0.24
N LEU A 519 -16.35 2.83 -1.08
CA LEU A 519 -16.29 4.27 -0.83
C LEU A 519 -17.72 4.86 -0.76
N LEU A 520 -18.58 4.43 -1.67
CA LEU A 520 -19.99 4.82 -1.70
C LEU A 520 -20.73 4.34 -0.45
N ALA A 521 -20.62 3.06 -0.08
CA ALA A 521 -21.27 2.53 1.12
C ALA A 521 -20.90 3.32 2.39
N LYS A 522 -19.62 3.68 2.54
CA LYS A 522 -19.13 4.52 3.65
C LYS A 522 -19.71 5.93 3.61
N LEU A 523 -19.78 6.53 2.42
CA LEU A 523 -20.34 7.86 2.23
C LEU A 523 -21.85 7.86 2.52
N THR A 524 -22.56 6.82 2.11
CA THR A 524 -24.00 6.66 2.36
C THR A 524 -24.29 6.55 3.84
N LYS A 525 -23.55 5.71 4.56
CA LYS A 525 -23.69 5.59 6.02
C LYS A 525 -23.45 6.94 6.73
N TYR A 526 -22.40 7.66 6.33
CA TYR A 526 -22.12 9.01 6.85
C TYR A 526 -23.29 9.99 6.61
N VAL A 527 -23.87 9.99 5.41
CA VAL A 527 -25.00 10.87 5.07
C VAL A 527 -26.24 10.50 5.88
N GLN A 528 -26.55 9.21 6.03
CA GLN A 528 -27.67 8.75 6.86
C GLN A 528 -27.53 9.22 8.32
N ASP A 529 -26.34 9.05 8.90
CA ASP A 529 -26.07 9.42 10.30
C ASP A 529 -26.11 10.96 10.50
N THR A 530 -25.84 11.73 9.44
CA THR A 530 -25.73 13.20 9.51
C THR A 530 -27.04 13.91 9.22
N LEU A 531 -27.79 13.50 8.18
CA LEU A 531 -28.98 14.24 7.73
C LEU A 531 -30.16 14.14 8.70
N LYS A 532 -30.26 13.06 9.50
CA LYS A 532 -31.34 12.85 10.49
C LYS A 532 -32.76 13.06 9.93
N VAL A 533 -32.94 12.83 8.63
CA VAL A 533 -34.24 12.78 7.97
C VAL A 533 -34.68 11.34 7.84
N GLU A 534 -35.99 11.10 7.82
CA GLU A 534 -36.54 9.78 7.55
C GLU A 534 -36.31 9.45 6.07
N ILE A 535 -35.48 8.43 5.81
CA ILE A 535 -35.13 7.99 4.46
C ILE A 535 -35.97 6.76 4.15
N GLU A 536 -36.80 6.86 3.12
CA GLU A 536 -37.71 5.80 2.69
C GLU A 536 -36.93 4.68 2.00
N GLU A 537 -36.08 5.03 1.03
CA GLU A 537 -35.31 4.07 0.26
C GLU A 537 -33.89 4.56 -0.04
N ILE A 538 -32.98 3.59 -0.19
CA ILE A 538 -31.58 3.83 -0.56
C ILE A 538 -31.27 2.98 -1.79
N HIS A 539 -30.89 3.64 -2.89
CA HIS A 539 -30.52 3.01 -4.15
C HIS A 539 -29.05 3.30 -4.44
N LEU A 540 -28.23 2.25 -4.55
CA LEU A 540 -26.78 2.37 -4.81
C LEU A 540 -26.45 1.74 -6.15
N TRP A 541 -25.66 2.45 -6.94
CA TRP A 541 -25.50 2.21 -8.37
C TRP A 541 -24.02 2.05 -8.74
N THR A 542 -23.74 1.04 -9.56
CA THR A 542 -22.45 0.81 -10.22
C THR A 542 -22.69 0.38 -11.66
N ASP A 543 -21.81 0.76 -12.58
CA ASP A 543 -21.78 0.26 -13.96
C ASP A 543 -20.99 -1.06 -14.10
N SER A 544 -20.33 -1.50 -13.02
CA SER A 544 -19.59 -2.76 -13.01
C SER A 544 -20.50 -3.93 -12.62
N GLN A 545 -20.93 -4.71 -13.61
CA GLN A 545 -21.65 -5.97 -13.37
C GLN A 545 -20.85 -6.94 -12.49
N VAL A 546 -19.52 -6.94 -12.61
CA VAL A 546 -18.64 -7.78 -11.79
C VAL A 546 -18.70 -7.35 -10.33
N ALA A 547 -18.53 -6.04 -10.05
CA ALA A 547 -18.61 -5.54 -8.69
C ALA A 547 -20.00 -5.75 -8.09
N LEU A 548 -21.06 -5.52 -8.88
CA LEU A 548 -22.44 -5.75 -8.45
C LEU A 548 -22.69 -7.22 -8.09
N THR A 549 -22.20 -8.15 -8.92
CA THR A 549 -22.33 -9.59 -8.65
C THR A 549 -21.63 -9.96 -7.35
N TRP A 550 -20.43 -9.44 -7.13
CA TRP A 550 -19.70 -9.64 -5.87
C TRP A 550 -20.46 -9.12 -4.65
N ILE A 551 -21.06 -7.93 -4.76
CA ILE A 551 -21.83 -7.29 -3.67
C ILE A 551 -23.12 -8.05 -3.37
N LYS A 552 -23.79 -8.60 -4.39
CA LYS A 552 -25.04 -9.36 -4.23
C LYS A 552 -24.83 -10.79 -3.71
N THR A 553 -23.65 -11.38 -3.91
CA THR A 553 -23.33 -12.70 -3.37
C THR A 553 -22.80 -12.61 -1.94
N HIS A 554 -23.07 -13.62 -1.12
CA HIS A 554 -22.57 -13.68 0.25
C HIS A 554 -21.02 -13.65 0.29
N ALA A 555 -20.45 -12.85 1.19
CA ALA A 555 -19.01 -12.56 1.22
C ALA A 555 -18.11 -13.81 1.30
N SER A 556 -18.58 -14.88 1.96
CA SER A 556 -17.83 -16.13 2.15
C SER A 556 -17.40 -16.81 0.84
N HIS A 557 -18.14 -16.60 -0.25
CA HIS A 557 -17.82 -17.17 -1.57
C HIS A 557 -16.55 -16.57 -2.19
N TRP A 558 -16.10 -15.41 -1.71
CA TRP A 558 -14.99 -14.68 -2.31
C TRP A 558 -13.67 -14.90 -1.57
N LYS A 559 -12.55 -14.68 -2.29
CA LYS A 559 -11.20 -14.61 -1.68
C LYS A 559 -11.04 -13.33 -0.85
N ASP A 560 -10.09 -13.34 0.08
CA ASP A 560 -9.94 -12.35 1.16
C ASP A 560 -10.09 -10.88 0.74
N TYR A 561 -9.47 -10.43 -0.36
CA TYR A 561 -9.57 -9.04 -0.81
C TYR A 561 -11.02 -8.61 -1.11
N VAL A 562 -11.75 -9.46 -1.83
CA VAL A 562 -13.13 -9.21 -2.26
C VAL A 562 -14.07 -9.48 -1.09
N ARG A 563 -13.90 -10.61 -0.37
CA ARG A 563 -14.66 -10.98 0.83
C ARG A 563 -14.69 -9.83 1.84
N ASN A 564 -13.53 -9.28 2.21
CA ASN A 564 -13.44 -8.25 3.24
C ASN A 564 -14.13 -6.94 2.85
N ARG A 565 -14.20 -6.62 1.55
CA ARG A 565 -14.87 -5.42 1.03
C ARG A 565 -16.36 -5.64 0.89
N VAL A 566 -16.77 -6.80 0.36
CA VAL A 566 -18.18 -7.19 0.25
C VAL A 566 -18.82 -7.27 1.62
N SER A 567 -18.15 -7.86 2.62
CA SER A 567 -18.62 -7.90 4.01
C SER A 567 -18.85 -6.50 4.57
N GLN A 568 -17.90 -5.58 4.37
CA GLN A 568 -18.07 -4.19 4.81
C GLN A 568 -19.20 -3.47 4.07
N ILE A 569 -19.36 -3.68 2.75
CA ILE A 569 -20.46 -3.07 1.99
C ILE A 569 -21.81 -3.56 2.51
N GLN A 570 -21.96 -4.88 2.69
CA GLN A 570 -23.20 -5.49 3.18
C GLN A 570 -23.52 -5.05 4.62
N GLU A 571 -22.51 -4.91 5.47
CA GLU A 571 -22.67 -4.44 6.87
C GLU A 571 -23.00 -2.94 6.95
N LEU A 572 -22.39 -2.10 6.12
CA LEU A 572 -22.62 -0.65 6.13
C LEU A 572 -23.97 -0.25 5.52
N THR A 573 -24.43 -1.01 4.52
CA THR A 573 -25.66 -0.70 3.78
C THR A 573 -26.57 -1.93 3.66
N PRO A 574 -27.07 -2.48 4.79
CA PRO A 574 -27.88 -3.71 4.78
C PRO A 574 -29.27 -3.51 4.14
N THR A 575 -29.81 -2.30 4.19
CA THR A 575 -31.13 -1.93 3.66
C THR A 575 -31.06 -1.30 2.26
N ALA A 576 -29.88 -1.18 1.66
CA ALA A 576 -29.71 -0.52 0.37
C ALA A 576 -29.89 -1.46 -0.82
N HIS A 577 -30.56 -0.97 -1.86
CA HIS A 577 -30.76 -1.68 -3.11
C HIS A 577 -29.60 -1.41 -4.06
N TRP A 578 -28.73 -2.41 -4.23
CA TRP A 578 -27.63 -2.36 -5.20
C TRP A 578 -28.12 -2.70 -6.61
N LYS A 579 -27.90 -1.79 -7.56
CA LYS A 579 -28.40 -1.86 -8.94
C LYS A 579 -27.28 -1.60 -9.96
N HIS A 580 -27.45 -2.15 -11.15
CA HIS A 580 -26.56 -1.92 -12.29
C HIS A 580 -27.08 -0.75 -13.12
N VAL A 581 -26.19 0.11 -13.61
CA VAL A 581 -26.56 1.10 -14.63
C VAL A 581 -26.02 0.65 -15.99
N PRO A 582 -26.88 0.45 -17.00
CA PRO A 582 -26.43 0.08 -18.34
C PRO A 582 -25.54 1.16 -18.97
N GLY A 583 -24.39 0.77 -19.51
CA GLY A 583 -23.43 1.69 -20.15
C GLY A 583 -23.92 2.39 -21.43
N ILE A 584 -25.14 2.10 -21.89
CA ILE A 584 -25.75 2.68 -23.10
C ILE A 584 -26.42 4.04 -22.81
N GLY A 585 -26.67 4.38 -21.53
CA GLY A 585 -27.13 5.71 -21.09
C GLY A 585 -25.96 6.61 -20.68
N LEU A 586 -25.20 7.10 -21.66
CA LEU A 586 -23.87 7.74 -21.57
C LEU A 586 -23.73 9.05 -20.73
N SER A 587 -24.63 9.34 -19.77
CA SER A 587 -24.53 10.56 -18.97
C SER A 587 -24.19 10.34 -17.49
N GLN A 588 -24.63 9.28 -16.83
CA GLN A 588 -24.69 9.34 -15.35
C GLN A 588 -23.59 8.60 -14.59
N THR A 589 -23.10 7.48 -15.10
CA THR A 589 -22.12 6.64 -14.38
C THR A 589 -20.68 6.97 -14.66
N LYS A 590 -20.40 7.62 -15.79
CA LYS A 590 -19.07 8.13 -16.16
C LYS A 590 -18.73 9.39 -15.37
N TYR A 591 -18.96 9.37 -14.06
CA TYR A 591 -18.69 10.52 -13.20
C TYR A 591 -17.20 10.86 -13.33
N ILE A 592 -16.29 9.89 -13.25
CA ILE A 592 -14.84 10.11 -13.37
C ILE A 592 -14.43 10.55 -14.77
N GLU A 593 -14.99 9.96 -15.83
CA GLU A 593 -14.68 10.43 -17.20
C GLU A 593 -15.22 11.85 -17.43
N LYS A 594 -16.40 12.20 -16.90
CA LYS A 594 -16.91 13.58 -16.86
C LYS A 594 -16.03 14.51 -16.01
N LEU A 595 -15.39 14.02 -14.94
CA LEU A 595 -14.40 14.80 -14.16
C LEU A 595 -13.11 15.07 -14.97
N LEU A 596 -12.79 14.21 -15.93
CA LEU A 596 -11.55 14.26 -16.70
C LEU A 596 -11.70 14.98 -18.06
N ASP A 597 -12.92 15.15 -18.55
CA ASP A 597 -13.20 15.78 -19.85
C ASP A 597 -13.41 17.31 -19.73
N LYS A 598 -12.67 18.08 -20.54
CA LYS A 598 -12.62 19.56 -20.49
C LYS A 598 -13.93 20.23 -20.94
N HIS A 599 -14.72 19.55 -21.77
CA HIS A 599 -15.88 20.17 -22.43
C HIS A 599 -17.16 20.22 -21.59
N ASN A 600 -17.23 19.53 -20.45
CA ASN A 600 -18.46 19.42 -19.65
C ASN A 600 -18.56 20.38 -18.46
N MET A 601 -17.52 21.19 -18.17
CA MET A 601 -17.57 22.12 -17.02
C MET A 601 -18.40 23.39 -17.27
N ASN A 602 -18.74 23.69 -18.52
CA ASN A 602 -19.61 24.84 -18.84
C ASN A 602 -21.09 24.58 -18.52
N ASP A 603 -21.48 23.31 -18.34
CA ASP A 603 -22.82 22.91 -17.90
C ASP A 603 -22.79 22.46 -16.43
N CYS A 604 -22.59 23.42 -15.51
CA CYS A 604 -22.72 23.19 -14.07
C CYS A 604 -24.08 22.57 -13.65
N ASN A 605 -25.11 22.72 -14.49
CA ASN A 605 -26.43 22.09 -14.28
C ASN A 605 -26.45 20.57 -14.48
N THR A 606 -25.47 19.98 -15.18
CA THR A 606 -25.43 18.52 -15.42
C THR A 606 -24.87 17.72 -14.23
N VAL A 607 -24.21 18.39 -13.28
CA VAL A 607 -23.68 17.76 -12.06
C VAL A 607 -24.76 17.67 -10.98
N THR A 608 -25.79 18.52 -11.04
CA THR A 608 -26.79 18.70 -9.98
C THR A 608 -28.03 17.82 -10.10
N THR A 609 -28.33 17.25 -11.28
CA THR A 609 -29.57 16.48 -11.51
C THR A 609 -29.29 15.17 -12.27
N PRO A 610 -29.39 14.00 -11.60
CA PRO A 610 -29.39 12.70 -12.29
C PRO A 610 -30.76 12.41 -12.92
N ILE A 611 -30.80 11.71 -14.07
CA ILE A 611 -32.05 11.16 -14.64
C ILE A 611 -32.19 9.73 -14.09
N VAL A 612 -32.96 9.55 -13.02
CA VAL A 612 -33.12 8.24 -12.38
C VAL A 612 -33.70 7.22 -13.40
N PRO A 613 -33.03 6.07 -13.66
CA PRO A 613 -33.57 5.06 -14.56
C PRO A 613 -34.85 4.43 -13.95
N GLY A 614 -36.00 4.66 -14.58
CA GLY A 614 -37.29 4.07 -14.18
C GLY A 614 -38.43 5.06 -13.87
N GLU A 615 -38.17 6.37 -13.89
CA GLU A 615 -39.25 7.37 -13.93
C GLU A 615 -39.41 7.88 -15.36
N ASP A 616 -40.20 7.16 -16.16
CA ASP A 616 -40.73 7.69 -17.42
C ASP A 616 -41.65 8.86 -17.08
N LYS A 617 -41.12 10.09 -17.11
CA LYS A 617 -41.97 11.25 -17.36
C LYS A 617 -42.48 11.10 -18.78
N ALA A 618 -43.73 10.66 -18.89
CA ALA A 618 -44.54 10.87 -20.08
C ALA A 618 -44.57 12.38 -20.37
N CYS A 619 -43.62 12.86 -21.17
CA CYS A 619 -43.80 14.12 -21.87
C CYS A 619 -44.75 13.85 -23.03
N GLU A 620 -46.00 14.23 -22.84
CA GLU A 620 -46.95 14.41 -23.94
C GLU A 620 -46.35 15.33 -25.01
N PRO A 621 -46.59 15.06 -26.30
CA PRO A 621 -46.13 15.92 -27.38
C PRO A 621 -47.03 17.15 -27.44
N THR A 622 -46.52 18.31 -27.00
CA THR A 622 -47.13 19.59 -27.38
C THR A 622 -46.89 19.82 -28.86
N LYS A 623 -47.98 19.68 -29.61
CA LYS A 623 -48.19 20.14 -30.98
C LYS A 623 -47.75 21.61 -31.16
N ASP A 624 -47.20 21.85 -32.34
CA ASP A 624 -47.25 23.05 -33.18
C ASP A 624 -47.77 24.36 -32.54
N ILE A 625 -47.01 25.44 -32.75
CA ILE A 625 -47.48 26.63 -33.47
C ILE A 625 -46.25 27.30 -34.11
N ALA A 626 -46.34 27.49 -35.42
CA ALA A 626 -45.52 28.37 -36.22
C ALA A 626 -45.85 29.84 -35.94
N ASP A 627 -44.82 30.67 -35.77
CA ASP A 627 -44.59 31.93 -36.49
C ASP A 627 -43.30 32.60 -35.97
#